data_AF-A0A1C7H1H9-F1
#
_entry.id   AF-A0A1C7H1H9-F1
#
_cell.length_a   1.000
_cell.length_b   1.000
_cell.length_c   1.000
_cell.angle_alpha   90.00
_cell.angle_beta   90.00
_cell.angle_gamma   90.00
#
_symmetry.space_group_name_H-M   'P 1'
#
loop_
_entity.id
_entity.type
_entity.pdbx_description
1 polymer ?
#
loop_
_entity_poly.entity_id
_entity_poly.type
_entity_poly.pdbx_seq_one_letter_code
_entity_poly.pdbx_strand_id
1 'polypeptide(L)'
;MYSDLESDQRKREEIITVLYDSLMIGWDIPKGIRDYFGFTEDYRLFHQLEDMDDNEYKQKRQTGEIPDCLEVNARLTHRAEELLEKLCPHPPVDYLEKLNEELEYLGWIAASPDTVHDIIHISPAFLVKYGIDKNASATERSCQAEKAYRELDARFVKMTGREPYANEFFASLRQGKEKTPEAKRPKQVHKPILRNPPSKGRKMGL
;
A
#
# COMPACT_ATOMS: atom_id res chain seq x y z
N MET A 1 1.48 -27.77 -21.36
CA MET A 1 0.40 -26.92 -21.92
C MET A 1 0.85 -25.48 -22.15
N TYR A 2 1.75 -24.92 -21.30
CA TYR A 2 2.23 -23.53 -21.39
C TYR A 2 3.74 -23.39 -21.69
N SER A 3 4.40 -24.42 -22.24
CA SER A 3 5.84 -24.38 -22.56
C SER A 3 6.19 -23.42 -23.71
N ASP A 4 5.19 -23.08 -24.55
CA ASP A 4 5.36 -22.38 -25.83
C ASP A 4 4.77 -20.96 -25.81
N LEU A 5 4.83 -20.26 -24.67
CA LEU A 5 4.21 -18.92 -24.52
C LEU A 5 4.81 -17.83 -25.41
N GLU A 6 6.04 -18.03 -25.89
CA GLU A 6 6.65 -17.13 -26.88
C GLU A 6 6.04 -17.32 -28.27
N SER A 7 5.61 -18.54 -28.61
CA SER A 7 5.05 -18.89 -29.92
C SER A 7 3.51 -18.95 -29.96
N ASP A 8 2.84 -19.10 -28.80
CA ASP A 8 1.39 -19.18 -28.69
C ASP A 8 0.83 -17.89 -28.08
N GLN A 9 0.64 -16.89 -28.95
CA GLN A 9 0.11 -15.58 -28.59
C GLN A 9 -1.25 -15.67 -27.88
N ARG A 10 -2.12 -16.58 -28.32
CA ARG A 10 -3.46 -16.72 -27.73
C ARG A 10 -3.40 -17.19 -26.28
N LYS A 11 -2.55 -18.17 -25.97
CA LYS A 11 -2.35 -18.61 -24.58
C LYS A 11 -1.71 -17.53 -23.71
N ARG A 12 -0.78 -16.77 -24.27
CA ARG A 12 -0.16 -15.64 -23.56
C ARG A 12 -1.22 -14.58 -23.21
N GLU A 13 -2.07 -14.21 -24.16
CA GLU A 13 -3.18 -13.27 -23.93
C GLU A 13 -4.15 -13.77 -22.87
N GLU A 14 -4.53 -15.05 -22.90
CA GLU A 14 -5.38 -15.68 -21.87
C GLU A 14 -4.77 -15.55 -20.46
N ILE A 15 -3.48 -15.85 -20.32
CA ILE A 15 -2.78 -15.73 -19.03
C ILE A 15 -2.72 -14.27 -18.57
N ILE A 16 -2.43 -13.33 -19.47
CA ILE A 16 -2.40 -11.90 -19.16
C ILE A 16 -3.76 -11.46 -18.61
N THR A 17 -4.86 -11.84 -19.27
CA THR A 17 -6.22 -11.50 -18.81
C THR A 17 -6.49 -12.07 -17.42
N VAL A 18 -6.18 -13.35 -17.19
CA VAL A 18 -6.36 -13.98 -15.87
C VAL A 18 -5.58 -13.27 -14.77
N LEU A 19 -4.30 -12.94 -15.03
CA LEU A 19 -3.46 -12.26 -14.05
C LEU A 19 -3.96 -10.84 -13.77
N TYR A 20 -4.36 -10.12 -14.82
CA TYR A 20 -4.94 -8.79 -14.71
C TYR A 20 -6.23 -8.82 -13.87
N ASP A 21 -7.17 -9.71 -14.18
CA ASP A 21 -8.42 -9.83 -13.44
C ASP A 21 -8.16 -10.23 -11.98
N SER A 22 -7.21 -11.12 -11.73
CA SER A 22 -6.82 -11.48 -10.36
C SER A 22 -6.28 -10.28 -9.58
N LEU A 23 -5.41 -9.47 -10.18
CA LEU A 23 -4.78 -8.32 -9.55
C LEU A 23 -5.71 -7.11 -9.38
N MET A 24 -6.63 -6.90 -10.32
CA MET A 24 -7.50 -5.72 -10.33
C MET A 24 -8.81 -5.92 -9.57
N ILE A 25 -9.37 -7.12 -9.65
CA ILE A 25 -10.72 -7.41 -9.14
C ILE A 25 -10.79 -8.67 -8.26
N GLY A 26 -9.65 -9.29 -7.95
CA GLY A 26 -9.57 -10.41 -7.00
C GLY A 26 -10.09 -11.74 -7.54
N TRP A 27 -10.11 -11.93 -8.86
CA TRP A 27 -10.56 -13.20 -9.46
C TRP A 27 -9.56 -14.34 -9.23
N ASP A 28 -10.10 -15.55 -9.12
CA ASP A 28 -9.31 -16.76 -8.92
C ASP A 28 -8.46 -17.13 -10.13
N ILE A 29 -7.20 -17.48 -9.88
CA ILE A 29 -6.31 -18.01 -10.92
C ILE A 29 -6.62 -19.50 -11.16
N PRO A 30 -6.96 -19.92 -12.40
CA PRO A 30 -7.25 -21.32 -12.72
C PRO A 30 -6.12 -22.28 -12.34
N LYS A 31 -6.49 -23.51 -11.92
CA LYS A 31 -5.54 -24.54 -11.46
C LYS A 31 -4.40 -24.81 -12.45
N GLY A 32 -4.68 -24.87 -13.75
CA GLY A 32 -3.65 -25.12 -14.76
C GLY A 32 -2.55 -24.04 -14.79
N ILE A 33 -2.93 -22.77 -14.64
CA ILE A 33 -2.01 -21.63 -14.59
C ILE A 33 -1.25 -21.66 -13.25
N ARG A 34 -1.94 -21.96 -12.15
CA ARG A 34 -1.31 -22.09 -10.82
C ARG A 34 -0.22 -23.16 -10.80
N ASP A 35 -0.52 -24.35 -11.30
CA ASP A 35 0.40 -25.48 -11.33
C ASP A 35 1.63 -25.18 -12.20
N TYR A 36 1.42 -24.52 -13.33
CA TYR A 36 2.50 -24.23 -14.28
C TYR A 36 3.44 -23.13 -13.78
N PHE A 37 2.88 -22.04 -13.27
CA PHE A 37 3.68 -20.90 -12.79
C PHE A 37 4.04 -21.00 -11.31
N GLY A 38 3.68 -22.10 -10.64
CA GLY A 38 4.06 -22.44 -9.28
C GLY A 38 3.34 -21.64 -8.19
N PHE A 39 2.12 -21.17 -8.45
CA PHE A 39 1.28 -20.52 -7.43
C PHE A 39 0.63 -21.52 -6.47
N THR A 40 0.54 -22.81 -6.84
CA THR A 40 -0.34 -23.81 -6.20
C THR A 40 -0.22 -23.87 -4.68
N GLU A 41 1.00 -23.90 -4.14
CA GLU A 41 1.22 -24.03 -2.69
C GLU A 41 0.78 -22.79 -1.93
N ASP A 42 1.23 -21.60 -2.35
CA ASP A 42 0.84 -20.34 -1.71
C ASP A 42 -0.67 -20.07 -1.89
N TYR A 43 -1.27 -20.44 -3.03
CA TYR A 43 -2.70 -20.27 -3.27
C TYR A 43 -3.54 -21.17 -2.35
N ARG A 44 -3.14 -22.45 -2.24
CA ARG A 44 -3.78 -23.39 -1.33
C ARG A 44 -3.66 -22.91 0.11
N LEU A 45 -2.47 -22.49 0.51
CA LEU A 45 -2.22 -21.98 1.85
C LEU A 45 -3.07 -20.74 2.14
N PHE A 46 -3.11 -19.77 1.22
CA PHE A 46 -3.92 -18.56 1.37
C PHE A 46 -5.40 -18.89 1.65
N HIS A 47 -6.01 -19.77 0.85
CA HIS A 47 -7.41 -20.17 1.04
C HIS A 47 -7.61 -20.93 2.35
N GLN A 48 -6.67 -21.81 2.72
CA GLN A 48 -6.72 -22.50 4.02
C GLN A 48 -6.65 -21.53 5.20
N LEU A 49 -5.95 -20.41 5.07
CA LEU A 49 -5.87 -19.39 6.12
C LEU A 49 -7.14 -18.54 6.16
N GLU A 50 -7.69 -18.15 5.01
CA GLU A 50 -8.95 -17.38 4.90
C GLU A 50 -10.17 -18.18 5.39
N ASP A 51 -10.20 -19.50 5.14
CA ASP A 51 -11.30 -20.38 5.57
C ASP A 51 -11.18 -20.84 7.05
N MET A 52 -10.07 -20.53 7.72
CA MET A 52 -9.81 -20.95 9.10
C MET A 52 -10.64 -20.13 10.10
N ASP A 53 -11.05 -20.75 11.22
CA ASP A 53 -11.68 -20.00 12.31
C ASP A 53 -10.74 -18.91 12.84
N ASP A 54 -11.26 -17.70 13.03
CA ASP A 54 -10.50 -16.53 13.48
C ASP A 54 -9.67 -16.78 14.76
N ASN A 55 -10.21 -17.53 15.73
CA ASN A 55 -9.51 -17.80 16.98
C ASN A 55 -8.43 -18.85 16.77
N GLU A 56 -8.73 -19.89 15.98
CA GLU A 56 -7.76 -20.89 15.57
C GLU A 56 -6.58 -20.24 14.84
N TYR A 57 -6.86 -19.40 13.84
CA TYR A 57 -5.86 -18.65 13.08
C TYR A 57 -4.97 -17.81 13.99
N LYS A 58 -5.58 -17.02 14.90
CA LYS A 58 -4.82 -16.17 15.84
C LYS A 58 -3.90 -17.00 16.74
N GLN A 59 -4.37 -18.13 17.27
CA GLN A 59 -3.57 -19.00 18.13
C GLN A 59 -2.41 -19.65 17.36
N LYS A 60 -2.69 -20.24 16.19
CA LYS A 60 -1.67 -20.87 15.35
C LYS A 60 -0.63 -19.87 14.84
N ARG A 61 -1.04 -18.64 14.50
CA ARG A 61 -0.12 -17.57 14.11
C ARG A 61 0.75 -17.13 15.28
N GLN A 62 0.19 -16.97 16.48
CA GLN A 62 0.95 -16.60 17.68
C GLN A 62 2.00 -17.64 18.08
N THR A 63 1.70 -18.92 17.86
CA THR A 63 2.62 -20.03 18.12
C THR A 63 3.63 -20.26 17.00
N GLY A 64 3.47 -19.58 15.86
CA GLY A 64 4.36 -19.71 14.69
C GLY A 64 4.11 -20.98 13.86
N GLU A 65 2.99 -21.68 14.07
CA GLU A 65 2.62 -22.88 13.31
C GLU A 65 2.26 -22.54 11.85
N ILE A 66 1.65 -21.37 11.65
CA ILE A 66 1.21 -20.89 10.34
C ILE A 66 1.75 -19.47 10.08
N PRO A 67 2.01 -19.10 8.82
CA PRO A 67 2.39 -17.74 8.47
C PRO A 67 1.21 -16.77 8.56
N ASP A 68 1.50 -15.48 8.46
CA ASP A 68 0.47 -14.45 8.31
C ASP A 68 -0.20 -14.56 6.93
N CYS A 69 -1.53 -14.57 6.89
CA CYS A 69 -2.30 -14.57 5.64
C CYS A 69 -1.91 -13.40 4.71
N LEU A 70 -1.65 -12.21 5.26
CA LEU A 70 -1.23 -11.05 4.49
C LEU A 70 0.16 -11.22 3.87
N GLU A 71 1.06 -11.96 4.52
CA GLU A 71 2.38 -12.28 3.96
C GLU A 71 2.24 -13.27 2.79
N VAL A 72 1.38 -14.28 2.92
CA VAL A 72 1.07 -15.20 1.83
C VAL A 72 0.44 -14.44 0.65
N ASN A 73 -0.52 -13.56 0.92
CA ASN A 73 -1.16 -12.72 -0.10
C ASN A 73 -0.16 -11.79 -0.80
N ALA A 74 0.76 -11.18 -0.05
CA ALA A 74 1.82 -10.34 -0.62
C ALA A 74 2.72 -11.15 -1.57
N ARG A 75 3.12 -12.37 -1.20
CA ARG A 75 3.90 -13.26 -2.09
C ARG A 75 3.15 -13.59 -3.37
N LEU A 76 1.87 -13.94 -3.27
CA LEU A 76 1.01 -14.22 -4.42
C LEU A 76 0.88 -13.00 -5.34
N THR A 77 0.62 -11.83 -4.76
CA THR A 77 0.47 -10.56 -5.47
C THR A 77 1.77 -10.21 -6.20
N HIS A 78 2.91 -10.20 -5.53
CA HIS A 78 4.20 -9.89 -6.15
C HIS A 78 4.53 -10.81 -7.32
N ARG A 79 4.25 -12.11 -7.17
CA ARG A 79 4.49 -13.09 -8.23
C ARG A 79 3.55 -12.91 -9.42
N ALA A 80 2.28 -12.56 -9.16
CA ALA A 80 1.31 -12.27 -10.21
C ALA A 80 1.67 -10.98 -10.96
N GLU A 81 2.06 -9.92 -10.24
CA GLU A 81 2.53 -8.67 -10.84
C GLU A 81 3.80 -8.89 -11.67
N GLU A 82 4.81 -9.57 -11.12
CA GLU A 82 6.05 -9.89 -11.86
C GLU A 82 5.77 -10.65 -13.15
N LEU A 83 4.87 -11.64 -13.09
CA LEU A 83 4.51 -12.43 -14.26
C LEU A 83 3.71 -11.61 -15.28
N LEU A 84 2.77 -10.79 -14.83
CA LEU A 84 2.00 -9.89 -15.70
C LEU A 84 2.94 -8.93 -16.42
N GLU A 85 3.84 -8.25 -15.70
CA GLU A 85 4.77 -7.26 -16.24
C GLU A 85 5.79 -7.89 -17.20
N LYS A 86 6.20 -9.13 -16.94
CA LYS A 86 7.06 -9.88 -17.85
C LYS A 86 6.33 -10.28 -19.13
N LEU A 87 5.07 -10.71 -19.02
CA LEU A 87 4.28 -11.16 -20.18
C LEU A 87 3.65 -10.00 -20.94
N CYS A 88 3.49 -8.82 -20.34
CA CYS A 88 2.84 -7.67 -20.93
C CYS A 88 3.76 -6.44 -20.83
N PRO A 89 4.60 -6.17 -21.85
CA PRO A 89 5.51 -5.03 -21.83
C PRO A 89 4.81 -3.67 -21.72
N HIS A 90 3.54 -3.59 -22.14
CA HIS A 90 2.70 -2.40 -22.03
C HIS A 90 1.40 -2.78 -21.32
N PRO A 91 1.39 -2.84 -19.97
CA PRO A 91 0.20 -3.20 -19.22
C PRO A 91 -0.96 -2.23 -19.47
N PRO A 92 -2.22 -2.66 -19.21
CA PRO A 92 -3.39 -1.79 -19.31
C PRO A 92 -3.25 -0.53 -18.44
N VAL A 93 -3.87 0.57 -18.87
CA VAL A 93 -3.80 1.87 -18.19
C VAL A 93 -4.31 1.77 -16.75
N ASP A 94 -5.43 1.10 -16.51
CA ASP A 94 -6.01 0.95 -15.16
C ASP A 94 -5.05 0.25 -14.18
N TYR A 95 -4.24 -0.70 -14.66
CA TYR A 95 -3.19 -1.32 -13.84
C TYR A 95 -2.08 -0.33 -13.49
N LEU A 96 -1.67 0.50 -14.46
CA LEU A 96 -0.70 1.57 -14.23
C LEU A 96 -1.25 2.64 -13.28
N GLU A 97 -2.53 2.98 -13.36
CA GLU A 97 -3.18 3.91 -12.44
C GLU A 97 -3.20 3.36 -11.00
N LYS A 98 -3.58 2.08 -10.81
CA LYS A 98 -3.50 1.39 -9.51
C LYS A 98 -2.09 1.46 -8.92
N LEU A 99 -1.07 1.11 -9.70
CA LEU A 99 0.31 1.17 -9.21
C LEU A 99 0.76 2.62 -8.93
N ASN A 100 0.21 3.62 -9.63
CA ASN A 100 0.54 5.02 -9.40
C ASN A 100 -0.07 5.50 -8.08
N GLU A 101 -1.30 5.09 -7.78
CA GLU A 101 -1.92 5.31 -6.47
C GLU A 101 -1.07 4.68 -5.35
N GLU A 102 -0.54 3.47 -5.56
CA GLU A 102 0.39 2.84 -4.63
C GLU A 102 1.69 3.66 -4.44
N LEU A 103 2.25 4.25 -5.50
CA LEU A 103 3.37 5.20 -5.40
C LEU A 103 3.01 6.42 -4.54
N GLU A 104 1.80 6.97 -4.70
CA GLU A 104 1.33 8.11 -3.91
C GLU A 104 1.25 7.76 -2.42
N TYR A 105 0.71 6.59 -2.07
CA TYR A 105 0.67 6.11 -0.68
C TYR A 105 2.06 5.90 -0.09
N LEU A 106 3.00 5.32 -0.85
CA LEU A 106 4.39 5.18 -0.41
C LEU A 106 5.05 6.54 -0.18
N GLY A 107 4.83 7.49 -1.10
CA GLY A 107 5.33 8.85 -0.96
C GLY A 107 4.75 9.57 0.26
N TRP A 108 3.46 9.36 0.53
CA TRP A 108 2.78 9.93 1.69
C TRP A 108 3.32 9.38 3.02
N ILE A 109 3.53 8.06 3.13
CA ILE A 109 4.16 7.43 4.30
C ILE A 109 5.59 7.93 4.47
N ALA A 110 6.36 8.02 3.39
CA ALA A 110 7.74 8.50 3.48
C ALA A 110 7.81 9.97 3.96
N ALA A 111 6.87 10.82 3.53
CA ALA A 111 6.78 12.21 3.97
C ALA A 111 6.28 12.33 5.42
N SER A 112 5.27 11.56 5.79
CA SER A 112 4.56 11.60 7.06
C SER A 112 4.37 10.17 7.62
N PRO A 113 5.38 9.59 8.27
CA PRO A 113 5.40 8.16 8.64
C PRO A 113 4.29 7.71 9.58
N ASP A 114 3.60 8.62 10.27
CA ASP A 114 2.44 8.28 11.12
C ASP A 114 1.17 7.93 10.31
N THR A 115 1.16 8.18 8.99
CA THR A 115 0.02 7.82 8.11
C THR A 115 -0.16 6.31 7.96
N VAL A 116 0.83 5.48 8.35
CA VAL A 116 0.64 4.03 8.44
C VAL A 116 -0.48 3.62 9.41
N HIS A 117 -0.91 4.54 10.29
CA HIS A 117 -2.03 4.33 11.22
C HIS A 117 -3.37 4.87 10.68
N ASP A 118 -3.38 5.46 9.49
CA ASP A 118 -4.59 5.89 8.80
C ASP A 118 -5.26 4.71 8.11
N ILE A 119 -6.03 3.94 8.88
CA ILE A 119 -6.70 2.72 8.41
C ILE A 119 -7.77 2.97 7.34
N ILE A 120 -8.16 4.22 7.11
CA ILE A 120 -9.13 4.57 6.05
C ILE A 120 -8.46 4.50 4.69
N HIS A 121 -7.19 4.90 4.61
CA HIS A 121 -6.46 5.04 3.36
C HIS A 121 -5.33 4.01 3.20
N ILE A 122 -4.74 3.55 4.30
CA ILE A 122 -3.61 2.63 4.29
C ILE A 122 -4.03 1.29 4.91
N SER A 123 -4.18 0.28 4.05
CA SER A 123 -4.55 -1.06 4.51
C SER A 123 -3.34 -1.79 5.12
N PRO A 124 -3.56 -2.70 6.10
CA PRO A 124 -2.50 -3.57 6.59
C PRO A 124 -1.86 -4.43 5.47
N ALA A 125 -2.66 -4.86 4.49
CA ALA A 125 -2.18 -5.63 3.34
C ALA A 125 -1.18 -4.82 2.51
N PHE A 126 -1.42 -3.53 2.31
CA PHE A 126 -0.50 -2.63 1.61
C PHE A 126 0.85 -2.52 2.33
N LEU A 127 0.83 -2.34 3.66
CA LEU A 127 2.05 -2.26 4.46
C LEU A 127 2.87 -3.55 4.38
N VAL A 128 2.20 -4.71 4.48
CA VAL A 128 2.86 -6.02 4.34
C VAL A 128 3.42 -6.22 2.93
N LYS A 129 2.65 -5.88 1.89
CA LYS A 129 3.10 -5.93 0.47
C LYS A 129 4.42 -5.18 0.30
N TYR A 130 4.55 -4.01 0.90
CA TYR A 130 5.73 -3.15 0.75
C TYR A 130 6.78 -3.29 1.86
N GLY A 131 6.61 -4.25 2.78
CA GLY A 131 7.58 -4.49 3.86
C GLY A 131 7.72 -3.33 4.84
N ILE A 132 6.64 -2.60 5.09
CA ILE A 132 6.59 -1.47 6.03
C ILE A 132 6.12 -1.97 7.39
N ASP A 133 6.99 -1.90 8.40
CA ASP A 133 6.62 -2.25 9.78
C ASP A 133 5.91 -1.06 10.43
N LYS A 134 4.61 -1.22 10.65
CA LYS A 134 3.77 -0.20 11.30
C LYS A 134 4.23 0.18 12.71
N ASN A 135 4.99 -0.69 13.39
CA ASN A 135 5.45 -0.47 14.76
C ASN A 135 6.89 0.06 14.84
N ALA A 136 7.59 0.15 13.70
CA ALA A 136 8.94 0.69 13.65
C ALA A 136 8.95 2.20 13.97
N SER A 137 10.13 2.74 14.25
CA SER A 137 10.28 4.18 14.48
C SER A 137 9.82 5.00 13.27
N ALA A 138 9.47 6.27 13.48
CA ALA A 138 9.08 7.17 12.40
C ALA A 138 10.14 7.25 11.28
N THR A 139 11.42 7.27 11.65
CA THR A 139 12.53 7.27 10.69
C THR A 139 12.60 5.95 9.91
N GLU A 140 12.49 4.81 10.58
CA GLU A 140 12.51 3.49 9.91
C GLU A 140 11.34 3.32 8.94
N ARG A 141 10.11 3.69 9.36
CA ARG A 141 8.94 3.68 8.48
C ARG A 141 9.13 4.54 7.25
N SER A 142 9.67 5.75 7.44
CA SER A 142 9.98 6.67 6.33
C SER A 142 11.01 6.05 5.36
N CYS A 143 12.08 5.43 5.88
CA CYS A 143 13.08 4.76 5.07
C CYS A 143 12.54 3.52 4.33
N GLN A 144 11.71 2.71 4.99
CA GLN A 144 11.05 1.55 4.38
C GLN A 144 10.14 1.98 3.23
N ALA A 145 9.33 3.02 3.43
CA ALA A 145 8.44 3.56 2.40
C ALA A 145 9.23 4.19 1.24
N GLU A 146 10.32 4.94 1.50
CA GLU A 146 11.20 5.45 0.44
C GLU A 146 11.84 4.32 -0.38
N LYS A 147 12.29 3.24 0.28
CA LYS A 147 12.84 2.07 -0.40
C LYS A 147 11.80 1.43 -1.31
N ALA A 148 10.62 1.13 -0.78
CA ALA A 148 9.52 0.56 -1.54
C ALA A 148 9.10 1.46 -2.72
N TYR A 149 9.04 2.78 -2.51
CA TYR A 149 8.74 3.74 -3.58
C TYR A 149 9.74 3.61 -4.72
N ARG A 150 11.03 3.58 -4.40
CA ARG A 150 12.11 3.49 -5.40
C ARG A 150 12.05 2.19 -6.20
N GLU A 151 11.73 1.08 -5.54
CA GLU A 151 11.57 -0.22 -6.20
C GLU A 151 10.38 -0.22 -7.17
N LEU A 152 9.24 0.35 -6.77
CA LEU A 152 8.06 0.50 -7.61
C LEU A 152 8.28 1.51 -8.76
N ASP A 153 8.93 2.65 -8.49
CA ASP A 153 9.29 3.66 -9.50
C ASP A 153 10.18 3.05 -10.59
N ALA A 154 11.13 2.18 -10.21
CA ALA A 154 11.98 1.46 -11.16
C ALA A 154 11.19 0.46 -12.02
N ARG A 155 10.16 -0.21 -11.47
CA ARG A 155 9.24 -1.04 -12.26
C ARG A 155 8.47 -0.20 -13.26
N PHE A 156 7.93 0.94 -12.83
CA PHE A 156 7.22 1.88 -13.71
C PHE A 156 8.05 2.37 -14.88
N VAL A 157 9.30 2.74 -14.64
CA VAL A 157 10.24 3.18 -15.68
C VAL A 157 10.39 2.08 -16.74
N LYS A 158 10.48 0.81 -16.34
CA LYS A 158 10.56 -0.32 -17.28
C LYS A 158 9.28 -0.51 -18.09
N MET A 159 8.12 -0.37 -17.47
CA MET A 159 6.82 -0.59 -18.13
C MET A 159 6.37 0.57 -19.03
N THR A 160 6.80 1.79 -18.73
CA THR A 160 6.27 3.02 -19.38
C THR A 160 7.32 3.80 -20.15
N GLY A 161 8.61 3.56 -19.89
CA GLY A 161 9.71 4.35 -20.46
C GLY A 161 9.82 5.78 -19.92
N ARG A 162 9.06 6.15 -18.88
CA ARG A 162 9.13 7.47 -18.26
C ARG A 162 10.44 7.67 -17.48
N GLU A 163 10.77 8.93 -17.21
CA GLU A 163 11.86 9.27 -16.28
C GLU A 163 11.50 8.90 -14.83
N PRO A 164 12.47 8.46 -14.01
CA PRO A 164 12.25 8.12 -12.61
C PRO A 164 11.94 9.36 -11.75
N TYR A 165 10.96 9.27 -10.86
CA TYR A 165 10.52 10.40 -10.02
C TYR A 165 11.18 10.43 -8.65
N ALA A 166 11.66 9.28 -8.16
CA ALA A 166 12.06 9.14 -6.77
C ALA A 166 13.14 10.15 -6.34
N ASN A 167 14.13 10.42 -7.20
CA ASN A 167 15.23 11.31 -6.84
C ASN A 167 14.78 12.75 -6.59
N GLU A 168 14.00 13.30 -7.52
CA GLU A 168 13.45 14.66 -7.39
C GLU A 168 12.46 14.75 -6.22
N PHE A 169 11.55 13.78 -6.12
CA PHE A 169 10.56 13.71 -5.05
C PHE A 169 11.21 13.72 -3.66
N PHE A 170 12.12 12.79 -3.38
CA PHE A 170 12.75 12.71 -2.05
C PHE A 170 13.75 13.85 -1.78
N ALA A 171 14.36 14.45 -2.82
CA ALA A 171 15.14 15.66 -2.65
C ALA A 171 14.25 16.83 -2.18
N SER A 172 13.07 16.99 -2.76
CA SER A 172 12.11 18.03 -2.36
C SER A 172 11.63 17.86 -0.91
N LEU A 173 11.37 16.61 -0.48
CA LEU A 173 10.96 16.30 0.89
C LEU A 173 12.04 16.66 1.92
N ARG A 174 13.31 16.38 1.62
CA ARG A 174 14.44 16.76 2.49
C ARG A 174 14.57 18.28 2.61
N GLN A 175 14.47 19.01 1.50
CA GLN A 175 14.51 20.47 1.50
C GLN A 175 13.32 21.10 2.23
N GLY A 176 12.13 20.51 2.13
CA GLY A 176 10.94 20.95 2.87
C GLY A 176 11.11 20.79 4.40
N LYS A 177 11.78 19.72 4.83
CA LYS A 177 12.14 19.51 6.25
C LYS A 177 13.21 20.50 6.73
N GLU A 178 14.18 20.87 5.89
CA GLU A 178 15.22 21.86 6.24
C GLU A 178 14.72 23.31 6.25
N LYS A 179 13.70 23.64 5.44
CA LYS A 179 13.11 24.99 5.37
C LYS A 179 12.05 25.29 6.42
N THR A 180 11.84 24.41 7.41
CA THR A 180 11.14 24.80 8.63
C THR A 180 12.17 25.27 9.65
N PRO A 181 12.49 26.58 9.74
CA PRO A 181 13.05 27.07 10.98
C PRO A 181 12.05 26.74 12.07
N GLU A 182 12.53 26.36 13.25
CA GLU A 182 11.72 26.35 14.47
C GLU A 182 11.09 27.74 14.62
N ALA A 183 9.90 27.90 14.03
CA ALA A 183 9.10 29.08 14.20
C ALA A 183 8.70 29.04 15.66
N LYS A 184 9.44 29.84 16.46
CA LYS A 184 9.10 30.21 17.83
C LYS A 184 7.58 30.36 17.89
N ARG A 185 6.91 29.35 18.46
CA ARG A 185 5.47 29.38 18.66
C ARG A 185 5.15 30.71 19.34
N PRO A 186 4.33 31.60 18.75
CA PRO A 186 3.80 32.72 19.52
C PRO A 186 3.02 32.08 20.66
N LYS A 187 3.42 32.35 21.92
CA LYS A 187 2.61 31.99 23.08
C LYS A 187 1.19 32.50 22.80
N GLN A 188 0.23 31.57 22.69
CA GLN A 188 -1.17 31.95 22.67
C GLN A 188 -1.46 32.68 23.98
N VAL A 189 -1.51 34.00 23.92
CA VAL A 189 -2.08 34.81 24.98
C VAL A 189 -3.57 34.53 24.92
N HIS A 190 -4.09 33.79 25.90
CA HIS A 190 -5.52 33.63 26.11
C HIS A 190 -6.17 35.02 26.13
N LYS A 191 -6.90 35.37 25.07
CA LYS A 191 -7.82 36.52 25.10
C LYS A 191 -9.03 36.09 25.94
N PRO A 192 -9.36 36.76 27.06
CA PRO A 192 -10.60 36.49 27.74
C PRO A 192 -11.77 36.93 26.86
N ILE A 193 -12.68 35.99 26.59
CA ILE A 193 -13.94 36.24 25.90
C ILE A 193 -14.73 37.25 26.73
N LEU A 194 -15.06 38.39 26.11
CA LEU A 194 -16.01 39.37 26.63
C LEU A 194 -17.35 38.67 26.93
N ARG A 195 -17.63 38.41 28.21
CA ARG A 195 -18.97 38.09 28.69
C ARG A 195 -19.74 39.41 28.83
N ASN A 196 -20.91 39.48 28.20
CA ASN A 196 -21.85 40.58 28.37
C ASN A 196 -22.14 40.85 29.87
N PRO A 197 -22.28 42.11 30.30
CA PRO A 197 -22.65 42.42 31.68
C PRO A 197 -24.13 42.04 31.96
N PRO A 198 -24.48 41.68 33.21
CA PRO A 198 -25.84 41.31 33.58
C PRO A 198 -26.77 42.53 33.54
N SER A 199 -27.96 42.36 32.97
CA SER A 199 -29.02 43.35 32.96
C SER A 199 -29.51 43.63 34.39
N LYS A 200 -29.30 44.87 34.87
CA LYS A 200 -29.81 45.36 36.15
C LYS A 200 -31.31 45.63 36.07
N GLY A 201 -32.08 44.83 36.81
CA GLY A 201 -33.23 45.18 37.65
C GLY A 201 -34.25 46.20 37.14
N ARG A 202 -35.43 45.71 36.74
CA ARG A 202 -36.67 46.49 36.73
C ARG A 202 -37.31 46.37 38.12
N LYS A 203 -37.35 47.48 38.87
CA LYS A 203 -38.03 47.57 40.17
C LYS A 203 -39.55 47.52 39.97
N MET A 204 -40.20 46.59 40.66
CA MET A 204 -41.60 46.67 41.07
C MET A 204 -41.71 47.70 42.20
N GLY A 205 -42.72 48.58 42.12
CA GLY A 205 -43.13 49.48 43.19
C GLY A 205 -44.66 49.51 43.21
N LEU A 206 -45.20 49.37 44.42
CA LEU A 206 -46.59 49.22 44.84
C LEU A 206 -47.59 50.20 44.20
#